data_AF-A0A939U6P8-F1
#
_entry.id   AF-A0A939U6P8-F1
#
_cell.length_a   1.000
_cell.length_b   1.000
_cell.length_c   1.000
_cell.angle_alpha   90.00
_cell.angle_beta   90.00
_cell.angle_gamma   90.00
#
_symmetry.space_group_name_H-M   'P 1'
#
loop_
_entity.id
_entity.type
_entity.pdbx_description
1 polymer ?
#
loop_
_entity_poly.entity_id
_entity_poly.type
_entity_poly.pdbx_seq_one_letter_code
_entity_poly.pdbx_strand_id
1 'polypeptide(L)'
;MDKDDKKEDILDKRMVETLFGPVEESDTPDYQEIIQEEMPHYLFGGQYDRQQVDLPLVQVPHYRPKIIAQDNIPYLIPFLDELALFEKRWGFEKKSGDREGWCHWVKAQAVPVLEKLTELCGSCQLLQPRALYSYFFCAARDNTLCLYKKDRKEIFLEIELPRLKNGVCLTDKVAAAGSGSFDTIAAVAVNMGRNVTEIAKSWRNAGKNVDYGYLQGFALEMLNAMTQYTASVIATEGCCLGDVFSLGSAKEGEAKVQAALIEMLDASLIDIAFNKNYLMMPEYSSLALVFPR
;
A
#
# COMPACT_ATOMS: atom_id res chain seq x y z
N MET A 1 -24.10 29.26 9.74
CA MET A 1 -23.78 28.50 10.98
C MET A 1 -24.31 27.08 10.83
N ASP A 2 -24.19 26.51 9.65
CA ASP A 2 -23.01 25.87 9.04
C ASP A 2 -22.72 24.50 9.63
N LYS A 3 -23.18 23.50 8.86
CA LYS A 3 -22.86 22.08 9.01
C LYS A 3 -21.48 21.76 8.45
N ASP A 4 -20.84 22.72 7.77
CA ASP A 4 -19.52 22.57 7.17
C ASP A 4 -18.37 22.72 8.19
N ASP A 5 -18.50 23.62 9.18
CA ASP A 5 -17.51 23.77 10.28
C ASP A 5 -17.33 22.49 11.11
N LYS A 6 -18.36 21.65 11.24
CA LYS A 6 -18.27 20.40 12.01
C LYS A 6 -17.59 19.27 11.24
N LYS A 7 -17.44 19.36 9.91
CA LYS A 7 -16.78 18.32 9.10
C LYS A 7 -15.27 18.50 9.08
N GLU A 8 -14.79 19.74 9.06
CA GLU A 8 -13.35 20.05 9.15
C GLU A 8 -12.78 19.64 10.53
N ASP A 9 -13.47 19.94 11.63
CA ASP A 9 -13.04 19.60 13.00
C ASP A 9 -13.05 18.07 13.29
N ILE A 10 -13.75 17.26 12.49
CA ILE A 10 -13.74 15.79 12.59
C ILE A 10 -12.62 15.17 11.75
N LEU A 11 -12.19 15.83 10.66
CA LEU A 11 -11.11 15.36 9.81
C LEU A 11 -9.74 15.65 10.45
N ASP A 12 -9.57 16.84 11.03
CA ASP A 12 -8.33 17.26 11.73
C ASP A 12 -8.02 16.37 12.93
N LYS A 13 -9.04 15.97 13.71
CA LYS A 13 -8.86 15.07 14.85
C LYS A 13 -8.45 13.65 14.46
N ARG A 14 -8.88 13.16 13.29
CA ARG A 14 -8.55 11.80 12.84
C ARG A 14 -7.17 11.66 12.22
N MET A 15 -6.59 12.74 11.71
CA MET A 15 -5.29 12.71 11.02
C MET A 15 -4.11 12.37 11.93
N VAL A 16 -4.26 12.44 13.27
CA VAL A 16 -3.11 12.37 14.21
C VAL A 16 -3.43 11.49 15.44
N GLU A 17 -4.55 10.76 15.48
CA GLU A 17 -4.92 9.99 16.69
C GLU A 17 -4.34 8.56 16.71
N THR A 18 -4.23 7.90 15.56
CA THR A 18 -3.77 6.50 15.46
C THR A 18 -2.31 6.32 15.90
N LEU A 19 -1.48 7.35 15.70
CA LEU A 19 -0.06 7.31 16.05
C LEU A 19 0.25 7.76 17.47
N PHE A 20 -0.57 8.68 17.98
CA PHE A 20 -0.33 9.36 19.24
C PHE A 20 -1.20 8.83 20.39
N GLY A 21 -2.11 7.89 20.08
CA GLY A 21 -3.08 7.34 21.02
C GLY A 21 -4.17 8.37 21.36
N PRO A 22 -5.31 7.92 21.92
CA PRO A 22 -6.19 8.85 22.60
C PRO A 22 -5.41 9.55 23.71
N VAL A 23 -5.67 10.85 23.92
CA VAL A 23 -5.18 11.55 25.11
C VAL A 23 -5.90 10.92 26.29
N GLU A 24 -5.25 10.01 27.01
CA GLU A 24 -5.81 9.42 28.21
C GLU A 24 -5.95 10.51 29.27
N GLU A 25 -7.18 10.84 29.66
CA GLU A 25 -7.43 11.38 30.99
C GLU A 25 -7.02 10.29 31.98
N SER A 26 -6.05 10.62 32.83
CA SER A 26 -5.36 9.72 33.73
C SER A 26 -6.32 9.03 34.71
N ASP A 27 -6.58 7.74 34.51
CA ASP A 27 -6.92 6.77 35.55
C ASP A 27 -6.87 5.35 34.95
N THR A 28 -5.66 4.79 34.80
CA THR A 28 -5.45 3.38 34.44
C THR A 28 -4.86 2.61 35.63
N PRO A 29 -5.44 1.46 36.04
CA PRO A 29 -4.88 0.63 37.10
C PRO A 29 -3.65 -0.17 36.63
N ASP A 30 -2.84 -0.58 37.61
CA ASP A 30 -1.49 -1.15 37.46
C ASP A 30 -1.48 -2.45 36.64
N TYR A 31 -0.89 -2.41 35.45
CA TYR A 31 -0.80 -3.51 34.48
C TYR A 31 0.03 -4.71 34.96
N GLN A 32 0.75 -4.59 36.08
CA GLN A 32 1.69 -5.62 36.53
C GLN A 32 1.02 -6.88 37.10
N GLU A 33 -0.23 -6.82 37.57
CA GLU A 33 -0.90 -8.01 38.12
C GLU A 33 -1.43 -8.98 37.04
N ILE A 34 -1.70 -8.49 35.83
CA ILE A 34 -2.29 -9.32 34.74
C ILE A 34 -1.25 -10.25 34.09
N ILE A 35 0.05 -9.94 34.25
CA ILE A 35 1.14 -10.65 33.57
C ILE A 35 1.45 -12.02 34.20
N GLN A 36 0.96 -12.30 35.41
CA GLN A 36 1.36 -13.48 36.19
C GLN A 36 0.48 -14.73 35.99
N GLU A 37 -0.67 -14.63 35.33
CA GLU A 37 -1.45 -15.81 34.96
C GLU A 37 -1.03 -16.29 33.57
N GLU A 38 -0.37 -17.46 33.51
CA GLU A 38 -0.11 -18.15 32.23
C GLU A 38 -1.44 -18.40 31.51
N MET A 39 -1.65 -17.70 30.40
CA MET A 39 -2.82 -17.91 29.55
C MET A 39 -2.81 -19.35 29.03
N PRO A 40 -3.83 -20.17 29.33
CA PRO A 40 -3.88 -21.54 28.82
C PRO A 40 -3.91 -21.55 27.28
N HIS A 41 -3.03 -22.35 26.69
CA HIS A 41 -2.86 -22.53 25.25
C HIS A 41 -4.08 -23.23 24.61
N TYR A 42 -5.19 -22.53 24.44
CA TYR A 42 -6.40 -23.07 23.80
C TYR A 42 -6.46 -22.85 22.29
N LEU A 43 -5.65 -21.93 21.74
CA LEU A 43 -5.84 -21.45 20.35
C LEU A 43 -4.95 -22.13 19.30
N PHE A 44 -3.84 -22.76 19.68
CA PHE A 44 -2.83 -23.24 18.72
C PHE A 44 -2.46 -24.71 18.96
N GLY A 45 -3.42 -25.60 18.76
CA GLY A 45 -3.12 -26.99 18.45
C GLY A 45 -2.60 -27.06 17.01
N GLY A 46 -1.28 -27.12 16.82
CA GLY A 46 -0.57 -27.09 15.53
C GLY A 46 -0.79 -28.31 14.62
N GLN A 47 -1.99 -28.89 14.58
CA GLN A 47 -2.35 -30.04 13.75
C GLN A 47 -3.15 -29.68 12.48
N TYR A 48 -3.57 -28.42 12.29
CA TYR A 48 -4.50 -28.04 11.20
C TYR A 48 -3.90 -27.24 10.02
N ASP A 49 -2.61 -26.90 10.03
CA ASP A 49 -2.01 -26.03 8.98
C ASP A 49 -1.79 -26.70 7.61
N ARG A 50 -2.09 -27.99 7.45
CA ARG A 50 -1.85 -28.72 6.18
C ARG A 50 -3.09 -28.94 5.31
N GLN A 51 -4.27 -28.52 5.76
CA GLN A 51 -5.47 -28.57 4.92
C GLN A 51 -5.77 -27.15 4.43
N GLN A 52 -5.21 -26.79 3.27
CA GLN A 52 -5.74 -25.67 2.49
C GLN A 52 -7.20 -26.02 2.18
N VAL A 53 -8.13 -25.39 2.90
CA VAL A 53 -9.55 -25.47 2.56
C VAL A 53 -9.72 -24.75 1.23
N ASP A 54 -10.09 -25.51 0.20
CA ASP A 54 -10.52 -24.98 -1.10
C ASP A 54 -11.66 -23.98 -0.85
N LEU A 55 -11.39 -22.70 -1.11
CA LEU A 55 -12.43 -21.69 -1.00
C LEU A 55 -13.34 -21.72 -2.23
N PRO A 56 -14.62 -21.36 -2.05
CA PRO A 56 -15.46 -21.07 -3.19
C PRO A 56 -14.84 -19.90 -3.97
N LEU A 57 -14.62 -20.12 -5.26
CA LEU A 57 -14.13 -19.09 -6.16
C LEU A 57 -15.10 -17.91 -6.14
N VAL A 58 -14.64 -16.76 -5.66
CA VAL A 58 -15.40 -15.51 -5.72
C VAL A 58 -15.58 -15.17 -7.20
N GLN A 59 -16.82 -15.00 -7.63
CA GLN A 59 -17.15 -14.69 -9.02
C GLN A 59 -16.93 -13.20 -9.30
N VAL A 60 -15.68 -12.83 -9.54
CA VAL A 60 -15.29 -11.51 -10.07
C VAL A 60 -15.03 -11.60 -11.58
N PRO A 61 -15.25 -10.52 -12.34
CA PRO A 61 -14.90 -10.49 -13.76
C PRO A 61 -13.37 -10.38 -13.94
N HIS A 62 -12.69 -11.50 -14.19
CA HIS A 62 -11.26 -11.50 -14.51
C HIS A 62 -10.92 -10.75 -15.80
N TYR A 63 -9.70 -10.22 -15.87
CA TYR A 63 -9.15 -9.52 -17.04
C TYR A 63 -9.99 -8.30 -17.49
N ARG A 64 -10.74 -7.69 -16.57
CA ARG A 64 -11.47 -6.45 -16.83
C ARG A 64 -10.90 -5.34 -15.96
N PRO A 65 -10.12 -4.41 -16.54
CA PRO A 65 -9.56 -3.30 -15.80
C PRO A 65 -10.66 -2.40 -15.23
N LYS A 66 -10.50 -2.00 -13.97
CA LYS A 66 -11.31 -1.00 -13.28
C LYS A 66 -10.41 0.15 -12.85
N ILE A 67 -10.87 1.38 -13.08
CA ILE A 67 -10.14 2.60 -12.74
C ILE A 67 -10.78 3.24 -11.52
N ILE A 68 -9.94 3.65 -10.57
CA ILE A 68 -10.31 4.49 -9.43
C ILE A 68 -9.51 5.78 -9.55
N ALA A 69 -10.18 6.92 -9.42
CA ALA A 69 -9.53 8.22 -9.27
C ALA A 69 -9.93 8.79 -7.90
N GLN A 70 -8.97 9.43 -7.22
CA GLN A 70 -9.24 10.12 -5.97
C GLN A 70 -8.61 11.51 -6.00
N ASP A 71 -9.39 12.50 -6.41
CA ASP A 71 -8.93 13.88 -6.55
C ASP A 71 -8.79 14.58 -5.19
N ASN A 72 -9.50 14.11 -4.17
CA ASN A 72 -9.46 14.70 -2.84
C ASN A 72 -8.41 13.97 -1.98
N ILE A 73 -7.20 14.53 -1.97
CA ILE A 73 -6.00 14.03 -1.29
C ILE A 73 -6.25 13.70 0.20
N PRO A 74 -6.94 14.56 0.99
CA PRO A 74 -7.32 14.23 2.37
C PRO A 74 -7.95 12.84 2.59
N TYR A 75 -8.70 12.27 1.63
CA TYR A 75 -9.27 10.93 1.79
C TYR A 75 -8.25 9.80 1.79
N LEU A 76 -7.04 10.05 1.27
CA LEU A 76 -5.97 9.06 1.23
C LEU A 76 -5.08 9.11 2.48
N ILE A 77 -5.12 10.20 3.25
CA ILE A 77 -4.32 10.37 4.47
C ILE A 77 -4.54 9.25 5.49
N PRO A 78 -5.77 8.75 5.74
CA PRO A 78 -5.96 7.61 6.64
C PRO A 78 -5.26 6.31 6.22
N PHE A 79 -4.84 6.20 4.95
CA PHE A 79 -4.12 5.05 4.42
C PHE A 79 -2.60 5.27 4.35
N LEU A 80 -2.12 6.46 4.72
CA LEU A 80 -0.71 6.83 4.70
C LEU A 80 0.01 6.22 5.92
N ASP A 81 1.15 5.56 5.68
CA ASP A 81 2.03 5.11 6.76
C ASP A 81 2.90 6.28 7.24
N GLU A 82 2.40 7.01 8.23
CA GLU A 82 3.07 8.16 8.82
C GLU A 82 4.40 7.81 9.48
N LEU A 83 4.56 6.60 10.04
CA LEU A 83 5.83 6.15 10.60
C LEU A 83 6.88 6.00 9.51
N ALA A 84 6.51 5.35 8.39
CA ALA A 84 7.40 5.23 7.25
C ALA A 84 7.75 6.60 6.65
N LEU A 85 6.78 7.51 6.58
CA LEU A 85 7.01 8.87 6.10
C LEU A 85 7.99 9.63 7.01
N PHE A 86 7.68 9.74 8.30
CA PHE A 86 8.45 10.55 9.24
C PHE A 86 9.84 9.96 9.46
N GLU A 87 9.94 8.68 9.81
CA GLU A 87 11.24 8.08 10.14
C GLU A 87 12.08 7.82 8.89
N LYS A 88 11.55 7.09 7.91
CA LYS A 88 12.36 6.55 6.80
C LYS A 88 12.54 7.54 5.66
N ARG A 89 11.50 8.33 5.33
CA ARG A 89 11.55 9.25 4.18
C ARG A 89 12.06 10.63 4.57
N TRP A 90 11.62 11.15 5.72
CA TRP A 90 11.93 12.51 6.17
C TRP A 90 13.05 12.57 7.22
N GLY A 91 13.49 11.43 7.75
CA GLY A 91 14.65 11.35 8.63
C GLY A 91 14.39 11.79 10.06
N PHE A 92 13.12 11.80 10.50
CA PHE A 92 12.76 11.97 11.91
C PHE A 92 13.02 10.66 12.66
N GLU A 93 14.28 10.24 12.74
CA GLU A 93 14.65 8.98 13.38
C GLU A 93 14.45 9.06 14.91
N LYS A 94 13.83 8.03 15.46
CA LYS A 94 13.62 7.90 16.90
C LYS A 94 14.92 7.53 17.62
N LYS A 95 15.29 8.33 18.62
CA LYS A 95 16.37 7.98 19.56
C LYS A 95 15.87 6.93 20.54
N SER A 96 16.73 5.95 20.88
CA SER A 96 16.37 4.86 21.79
C SER A 96 15.87 5.39 23.14
N GLY A 97 14.71 4.90 23.59
CA GLY A 97 14.12 5.23 24.90
C GLY A 97 13.31 6.53 24.97
N ASP A 98 13.33 7.40 23.96
CA ASP A 98 12.65 8.71 23.99
C ASP A 98 11.45 8.77 23.04
N ARG A 99 10.39 8.02 23.37
CA ARG A 99 9.15 8.02 22.56
C ARG A 99 8.41 9.35 22.66
N GLU A 100 8.24 9.88 23.87
CA GLU A 100 7.47 11.10 24.09
C GLU A 100 8.15 12.32 23.47
N GLY A 101 9.47 12.47 23.63
CA GLY A 101 10.24 13.53 23.00
C GLY A 101 10.20 13.45 21.48
N TRP A 102 10.30 12.23 20.92
CA TRP A 102 10.12 12.01 19.48
C TRP A 102 8.73 12.43 19.00
N CYS A 103 7.67 12.00 19.70
CA CYS A 103 6.29 12.37 19.37
C CYS A 103 6.09 13.90 19.39
N HIS A 104 6.63 14.58 20.41
CA HIS A 104 6.55 16.05 20.50
C HIS A 104 7.28 16.72 19.34
N TRP A 105 8.47 16.23 19.00
CA TRP A 105 9.28 16.77 17.90
C TRP A 105 8.59 16.60 16.54
N VAL A 106 8.05 15.40 16.27
CA VAL A 106 7.29 15.11 15.04
C VAL A 106 6.04 15.98 14.96
N LYS A 107 5.25 16.10 16.04
CA LYS A 107 4.09 16.99 16.08
C LYS A 107 4.46 18.45 15.80
N ALA A 108 5.59 18.92 16.32
CA ALA A 108 6.01 20.31 16.15
C ALA A 108 6.58 20.62 14.76
N GLN A 109 7.21 19.65 14.09
CA GLN A 109 8.00 19.90 12.88
C GLN A 109 7.49 19.15 11.64
N ALA A 110 7.14 17.88 11.77
CA ALA A 110 6.76 17.03 10.63
C ALA A 110 5.27 17.17 10.27
N VAL A 111 4.38 17.16 11.27
CA VAL A 111 2.93 17.26 11.05
C VAL A 111 2.53 18.53 10.29
N PRO A 112 3.05 19.73 10.63
CA PRO A 112 2.74 20.94 9.85
C PRO A 112 3.21 20.88 8.39
N VAL A 113 4.31 20.16 8.13
CA VAL A 113 4.80 19.94 6.76
C VAL A 113 3.87 18.99 6.00
N LEU A 114 3.37 17.93 6.65
CA LEU A 114 2.39 17.01 6.08
C LEU A 114 1.09 17.72 5.73
N GLU A 115 0.54 18.51 6.64
CA GLU A 115 -0.68 19.31 6.42
C GLU A 115 -0.50 20.25 5.22
N LYS A 116 0.60 21.01 5.21
CA LYS A 116 0.91 21.95 4.13
C LYS A 116 1.12 21.27 2.79
N LEU A 117 1.76 20.10 2.76
CA LEU A 117 1.93 19.33 1.53
C LEU A 117 0.61 18.74 1.05
N THR A 118 -0.26 18.31 1.97
CA THR A 118 -1.60 17.82 1.65
C THR A 118 -2.44 18.93 1.01
N GLU A 119 -2.45 20.11 1.62
CA GLU A 119 -3.12 21.29 1.10
C GLU A 119 -2.54 21.72 -0.25
N LEU A 120 -1.22 21.82 -0.37
CA LEU A 120 -0.53 22.20 -1.61
C LEU A 120 -0.84 21.22 -2.74
N CYS A 121 -0.77 19.91 -2.47
CA CYS A 121 -1.00 18.89 -3.48
C CYS A 121 -2.46 18.87 -3.95
N GLY A 122 -3.41 19.09 -3.05
CA GLY A 122 -4.83 19.21 -3.39
C GLY A 122 -5.16 20.50 -4.14
N SER A 123 -4.77 21.65 -3.60
CA SER A 123 -5.08 22.98 -4.16
C SER A 123 -4.41 23.23 -5.52
N CYS A 124 -3.15 22.82 -5.67
CA CYS A 124 -2.40 23.03 -6.90
C CYS A 124 -2.47 21.83 -7.87
N GLN A 125 -3.25 20.79 -7.54
CA GLN A 125 -3.36 19.55 -8.32
C GLN A 125 -1.98 18.93 -8.65
N LEU A 126 -1.08 18.92 -7.65
CA LEU A 126 0.26 18.36 -7.83
C LEU A 126 0.21 16.84 -7.94
N LEU A 127 -0.63 16.24 -7.09
CA LEU A 127 -0.96 14.83 -7.13
C LEU A 127 -2.29 14.65 -7.84
N GLN A 128 -2.34 13.66 -8.72
CA GLN A 128 -3.54 13.19 -9.40
C GLN A 128 -3.65 11.68 -9.20
N PRO A 129 -4.02 11.22 -7.99
CA PRO A 129 -4.05 9.80 -7.66
C PRO A 129 -5.05 9.03 -8.53
N ARG A 130 -4.51 8.08 -9.29
CA ARG A 130 -5.29 7.14 -10.10
C ARG A 130 -4.77 5.73 -9.83
N ALA A 131 -5.69 4.80 -9.69
CA ALA A 131 -5.40 3.38 -9.60
C ALA A 131 -6.14 2.62 -10.69
N LEU A 132 -5.53 1.54 -11.14
CA LEU A 132 -6.08 0.58 -12.07
C LEU A 132 -5.89 -0.80 -11.47
N TYR A 133 -6.96 -1.60 -11.41
CA TYR A 133 -6.84 -2.97 -10.95
C TYR A 133 -7.64 -3.93 -11.83
N SER A 134 -7.18 -5.18 -11.86
CA SER A 134 -7.87 -6.29 -12.51
C SER A 134 -7.57 -7.58 -11.76
N TYR A 135 -8.50 -8.53 -11.86
CA TYR A 135 -8.37 -9.85 -11.28
C TYR A 135 -7.78 -10.85 -12.27
N PHE A 136 -6.90 -11.72 -11.78
CA PHE A 136 -6.20 -12.75 -12.55
C PHE A 136 -6.29 -14.09 -11.84
N PHE A 137 -6.30 -15.18 -12.60
CA PHE A 137 -6.11 -16.51 -12.04
C PHE A 137 -4.66 -16.67 -11.61
N CYS A 138 -4.44 -17.21 -10.41
CA CYS A 138 -3.13 -17.54 -9.91
C CYS A 138 -3.07 -18.96 -9.32
N ALA A 139 -1.86 -19.50 -9.31
CA ALA A 139 -1.50 -20.70 -8.58
C ALA A 139 -0.05 -20.56 -8.10
N ALA A 140 0.39 -21.41 -7.19
CA ALA A 140 1.73 -21.39 -6.66
C ALA A 140 2.46 -22.72 -6.86
N ARG A 141 3.76 -22.65 -7.16
CA ARG A 141 4.68 -23.79 -7.13
C ARG A 141 5.85 -23.43 -6.23
N ASP A 142 5.94 -24.09 -5.08
CA ASP A 142 6.92 -23.78 -4.03
C ASP A 142 6.84 -22.30 -3.61
N ASN A 143 7.91 -21.52 -3.82
CA ASN A 143 7.97 -20.09 -3.55
C ASN A 143 7.57 -19.22 -4.76
N THR A 144 7.19 -19.85 -5.88
CA THR A 144 6.88 -19.14 -7.13
C THR A 144 5.39 -18.95 -7.27
N LEU A 145 4.95 -17.70 -7.38
CA LEU A 145 3.60 -17.33 -7.76
C LEU A 145 3.49 -17.27 -9.29
N CYS A 146 2.52 -17.98 -9.85
CA CYS A 146 2.24 -18.02 -11.28
C CYS A 146 0.90 -17.33 -11.56
N LEU A 147 0.89 -16.32 -12.45
CA LEU A 147 -0.32 -15.67 -12.93
C LEU A 147 -0.63 -16.12 -14.37
N TYR A 148 -1.89 -16.48 -14.60
CA TYR A 148 -2.33 -17.11 -15.84
C TYR A 148 -3.09 -16.14 -16.74
N LYS A 149 -3.01 -16.37 -18.04
CA LYS A 149 -3.89 -15.76 -19.03
C LYS A 149 -5.30 -16.36 -18.94
N LYS A 150 -6.23 -15.76 -19.71
CA LYS A 150 -7.67 -16.09 -19.70
C LYS A 150 -7.97 -17.57 -19.98
N ASP A 151 -7.08 -18.27 -20.69
CA ASP A 151 -7.20 -19.69 -21.00
C ASP A 151 -6.84 -20.63 -19.84
N ARG A 152 -6.29 -20.07 -18.73
CA ARG A 152 -5.81 -20.81 -17.54
C ARG A 152 -4.75 -21.86 -17.85
N LYS A 153 -4.04 -21.71 -18.97
CA LYS A 153 -2.97 -22.62 -19.40
C LYS A 153 -1.65 -21.89 -19.55
N GLU A 154 -1.69 -20.72 -20.19
CA GLU A 154 -0.50 -19.92 -20.40
C GLU A 154 -0.22 -19.08 -19.16
N ILE A 155 0.99 -19.18 -18.63
CA ILE A 155 1.50 -18.32 -17.55
C ILE A 155 2.10 -17.08 -18.22
N PHE A 156 1.64 -15.88 -17.86
CA PHE A 156 2.22 -14.65 -18.38
C PHE A 156 3.24 -14.02 -17.44
N LEU A 157 3.20 -14.40 -16.15
CA LEU A 157 4.08 -13.85 -15.13
C LEU A 157 4.35 -14.89 -14.04
N GLU A 158 5.63 -15.01 -13.70
CA GLU A 158 6.12 -15.77 -12.55
C GLU A 158 6.89 -14.83 -11.64
N ILE A 159 6.64 -14.92 -10.33
CA ILE A 159 7.31 -14.11 -9.31
C ILE A 159 7.78 -15.03 -8.21
N GLU A 160 9.08 -15.02 -7.92
CA GLU A 160 9.62 -15.71 -6.74
C GLU A 160 9.41 -14.83 -5.50
N LEU A 161 8.69 -15.36 -4.51
CA LEU A 161 8.41 -14.65 -3.27
C LEU A 161 9.38 -15.11 -2.17
N PRO A 162 9.93 -14.19 -1.38
CA PRO A 162 10.89 -14.54 -0.35
C PRO A 162 10.21 -15.30 0.79
N ARG A 163 10.81 -16.41 1.21
CA ARG A 163 10.41 -17.11 2.43
C ARG A 163 10.95 -16.36 3.65
N LEU A 164 10.08 -16.06 4.59
CA LEU A 164 10.44 -15.36 5.83
C LEU A 164 11.30 -16.26 6.74
N LYS A 165 11.98 -15.66 7.72
CA LYS A 165 12.85 -16.39 8.67
C LYS A 165 12.12 -17.46 9.47
N ASN A 166 10.82 -17.29 9.70
CA ASN A 166 9.95 -18.26 10.37
C ASN A 166 9.47 -19.40 9.43
N GLY A 167 9.91 -19.39 8.17
CA GLY A 167 9.56 -20.40 7.18
C GLY A 167 8.29 -20.13 6.40
N VAL A 168 7.56 -19.03 6.64
CA VAL A 168 6.30 -18.71 5.93
C VAL A 168 6.57 -18.00 4.61
N CYS A 169 5.83 -18.37 3.56
CA CYS A 169 5.79 -17.68 2.27
C CYS A 169 4.35 -17.28 1.92
N LEU A 170 4.18 -16.15 1.22
CA LEU A 170 2.86 -15.73 0.71
C LEU A 170 2.23 -16.77 -0.24
N THR A 171 3.06 -17.53 -0.95
CA THR A 171 2.60 -18.62 -1.82
C THR A 171 1.97 -19.79 -1.05
N ASP A 172 2.27 -19.96 0.24
CA ASP A 172 1.73 -21.05 1.05
C ASP A 172 0.20 -20.94 1.22
N LYS A 173 -0.37 -19.74 0.99
CA LYS A 173 -1.82 -19.47 1.04
C LYS A 173 -2.53 -19.60 -0.32
N VAL A 174 -1.81 -19.92 -1.39
CA VAL A 174 -2.31 -19.96 -2.77
C VAL A 174 -2.44 -21.43 -3.23
N ALA A 175 -3.46 -21.72 -4.04
CA ALA A 175 -3.69 -23.02 -4.63
C ALA A 175 -2.44 -23.55 -5.37
N ALA A 176 -2.13 -24.83 -5.16
CA ALA A 176 -0.96 -25.46 -5.78
C ALA A 176 -1.11 -25.59 -7.30
N ALA A 177 -0.06 -25.25 -8.05
CA ALA A 177 0.00 -25.42 -9.50
C ALA A 177 -0.14 -26.90 -9.87
N GLY A 178 -1.03 -27.19 -10.82
CA GLY A 178 -1.33 -28.57 -11.25
C GLY A 178 -2.41 -29.27 -10.43
N SER A 179 -2.93 -28.66 -9.37
CA SER A 179 -4.08 -29.20 -8.60
C SER A 179 -5.40 -29.18 -9.39
N GLY A 180 -5.49 -28.36 -10.43
CA GLY A 180 -6.74 -28.08 -11.17
C GLY A 180 -7.57 -26.94 -10.58
N SER A 181 -7.21 -26.46 -9.38
CA SER A 181 -7.77 -25.27 -8.73
C SER A 181 -6.90 -24.04 -9.02
N PHE A 182 -7.54 -22.88 -9.12
CA PHE A 182 -6.88 -21.58 -9.30
C PHE A 182 -7.47 -20.59 -8.32
N ASP A 183 -6.63 -19.85 -7.62
CA ASP A 183 -7.09 -18.71 -6.83
C ASP A 183 -7.24 -17.46 -7.68
N THR A 184 -7.81 -16.42 -7.08
CA THR A 184 -7.92 -15.11 -7.71
C THR A 184 -7.06 -14.10 -6.96
N ILE A 185 -6.16 -13.46 -7.70
CA ILE A 185 -5.32 -12.37 -7.22
C ILE A 185 -5.71 -11.07 -7.93
N ALA A 186 -5.62 -9.95 -7.24
CA ALA A 186 -5.77 -8.63 -7.87
C ALA A 186 -4.39 -8.05 -8.13
N ALA A 187 -4.15 -7.58 -9.35
CA ALA A 187 -2.99 -6.73 -9.63
C ALA A 187 -3.46 -5.28 -9.66
N VAL A 188 -2.69 -4.41 -9.01
CA VAL A 188 -2.98 -2.99 -8.85
C VAL A 188 -1.82 -2.19 -9.42
N ALA A 189 -2.14 -1.22 -10.28
CA ALA A 189 -1.23 -0.19 -10.74
C ALA A 189 -1.70 1.16 -10.21
N VAL A 190 -0.77 1.97 -9.70
CA VAL A 190 -1.06 3.29 -9.14
C VAL A 190 -0.18 4.32 -9.82
N ASN A 191 -0.76 5.48 -10.11
CA ASN A 191 -0.08 6.65 -10.65
C ASN A 191 -0.50 7.90 -9.85
N MET A 192 0.48 8.72 -9.46
CA MET A 192 0.25 10.01 -8.78
C MET A 192 0.20 11.21 -9.74
N GLY A 193 0.31 10.98 -11.05
CA GLY A 193 0.29 12.03 -12.07
C GLY A 193 1.67 12.57 -12.44
N ARG A 194 1.72 13.38 -13.51
CA ARG A 194 2.97 13.92 -14.06
C ARG A 194 3.44 15.20 -13.36
N ASN A 195 2.50 16.00 -12.84
CA ASN A 195 2.78 17.32 -12.25
C ASN A 195 3.78 17.24 -11.09
N VAL A 196 3.61 16.28 -10.17
CA VAL A 196 4.55 16.06 -9.06
C VAL A 196 5.95 15.68 -9.55
N THR A 197 6.08 14.91 -10.64
CA THR A 197 7.39 14.59 -11.23
C THR A 197 8.07 15.84 -11.78
N GLU A 198 7.33 16.72 -12.45
CA GLU A 198 7.87 17.94 -13.03
C GLU A 198 8.30 18.96 -11.97
N ILE A 199 7.46 19.16 -10.95
CA ILE A 199 7.77 20.08 -9.84
C ILE A 199 8.92 19.57 -9.00
N ALA A 200 8.96 18.27 -8.69
CA ALA A 200 10.07 17.68 -7.97
C ALA A 200 11.40 17.87 -8.74
N LYS A 201 11.40 17.68 -10.07
CA LYS A 201 12.57 17.97 -10.92
C LYS A 201 12.95 19.45 -10.87
N SER A 202 11.97 20.35 -10.95
CA SER A 202 12.21 21.80 -10.89
C SER A 202 12.84 22.23 -9.56
N TRP A 203 12.32 21.74 -8.43
CA TRP A 203 12.87 22.04 -7.10
C TRP A 203 14.28 21.50 -6.90
N ARG A 204 14.54 20.28 -7.37
CA ARG A 204 15.90 19.72 -7.38
C ARG A 204 16.86 20.56 -8.20
N ASN A 205 16.48 20.96 -9.41
CA ASN A 205 17.32 21.79 -10.29
C ASN A 205 17.56 23.20 -9.71
N ALA A 206 16.60 23.71 -8.93
CA ALA A 206 16.72 24.99 -8.22
C ALA A 206 17.50 24.89 -6.90
N GLY A 207 18.04 23.71 -6.54
CA GLY A 207 18.80 23.50 -5.30
C GLY A 207 17.95 23.46 -4.02
N LYS A 208 16.62 23.36 -4.13
CA LYS A 208 15.69 23.24 -3.00
C LYS A 208 15.63 21.81 -2.46
N ASN A 209 16.77 21.31 -1.99
CA ASN A 209 16.94 19.90 -1.66
C ASN A 209 16.02 19.41 -0.53
N VAL A 210 15.78 20.26 0.48
CA VAL A 210 14.91 19.93 1.63
C VAL A 210 13.45 19.83 1.18
N ASP A 211 12.92 20.88 0.53
CA ASP A 211 11.55 20.89 -0.01
C ASP A 211 11.31 19.72 -0.98
N TYR A 212 12.29 19.48 -1.85
CA TYR A 212 12.28 18.33 -2.76
C TYR A 212 12.20 17.01 -2.00
N GLY A 213 13.01 16.82 -0.95
CA GLY A 213 13.02 15.61 -0.14
C GLY A 213 11.66 15.36 0.53
N TYR A 214 11.04 16.41 1.08
CA TYR A 214 9.72 16.31 1.67
C TYR A 214 8.64 15.91 0.66
N LEU A 215 8.59 16.60 -0.49
CA LEU A 215 7.63 16.29 -1.56
C LEU A 215 7.84 14.87 -2.13
N GLN A 216 9.09 14.47 -2.36
CA GLN A 216 9.39 13.13 -2.86
C GLN A 216 8.97 12.06 -1.87
N GLY A 217 9.29 12.24 -0.58
CA GLY A 217 8.90 11.32 0.48
C GLY A 217 7.39 11.18 0.58
N PHE A 218 6.68 12.31 0.58
CA PHE A 218 5.22 12.34 0.59
C PHE A 218 4.62 11.63 -0.62
N ALA A 219 5.07 11.94 -1.83
CA ALA A 219 4.56 11.33 -3.06
C ALA A 219 4.78 9.80 -3.11
N LEU A 220 5.91 9.31 -2.59
CA LEU A 220 6.17 7.88 -2.48
C LEU A 220 5.26 7.19 -1.45
N GLU A 221 4.97 7.85 -0.33
CA GLU A 221 4.03 7.27 0.66
C GLU A 221 2.58 7.35 0.19
N MET A 222 2.22 8.37 -0.59
CA MET A 222 0.92 8.47 -1.24
C MET A 222 0.67 7.37 -2.27
N LEU A 223 1.71 6.80 -2.89
CA LEU A 223 1.59 5.58 -3.70
C LEU A 223 1.12 4.38 -2.86
N ASN A 224 1.72 4.20 -1.68
CA ASN A 224 1.31 3.15 -0.75
C ASN A 224 -0.11 3.40 -0.25
N ALA A 225 -0.43 4.64 0.14
CA ALA A 225 -1.75 5.03 0.60
C ALA A 225 -2.84 4.75 -0.44
N MET A 226 -2.61 5.13 -1.70
CA MET A 226 -3.54 4.86 -2.80
C MET A 226 -3.64 3.36 -3.12
N THR A 227 -2.55 2.60 -2.95
CA THR A 227 -2.56 1.14 -3.07
C THR A 227 -3.44 0.51 -1.99
N GLN A 228 -3.28 0.92 -0.73
CA GLN A 228 -4.08 0.42 0.40
C GLN A 228 -5.55 0.84 0.30
N TYR A 229 -5.81 2.07 -0.12
CA TYR A 229 -7.17 2.52 -0.45
C TYR A 229 -7.79 1.63 -1.53
N THR A 230 -7.06 1.33 -2.61
CA THR A 230 -7.53 0.44 -3.67
C THR A 230 -7.77 -0.98 -3.17
N ALA A 231 -6.89 -1.50 -2.30
CA ALA A 231 -7.08 -2.79 -1.65
C ALA A 231 -8.36 -2.81 -0.78
N SER A 232 -8.65 -1.73 -0.07
CA SER A 232 -9.91 -1.61 0.70
C SER A 232 -11.14 -1.65 -0.20
N VAL A 233 -11.08 -1.01 -1.39
CA VAL A 233 -12.17 -1.08 -2.38
C VAL A 233 -12.31 -2.50 -2.92
N ILE A 234 -11.20 -3.16 -3.26
CA ILE A 234 -11.19 -4.57 -3.69
C ILE A 234 -11.83 -5.47 -2.63
N ALA A 235 -11.54 -5.24 -1.35
CA ALA A 235 -12.13 -5.99 -0.25
C ALA A 235 -13.65 -5.81 -0.16
N THR A 236 -14.19 -4.62 -0.47
CA THR A 236 -15.65 -4.42 -0.54
C THR A 236 -16.32 -5.21 -1.68
N GLU A 237 -15.57 -5.61 -2.71
CA GLU A 237 -16.06 -6.51 -3.76
C GLU A 237 -16.07 -7.99 -3.31
N GLY A 238 -15.57 -8.29 -2.10
CA GLY A 238 -15.54 -9.63 -1.54
C GLY A 238 -14.47 -10.54 -2.13
N CYS A 239 -13.44 -9.98 -2.77
CA CYS A 239 -12.32 -10.71 -3.36
C CYS A 239 -10.98 -10.18 -2.84
N CYS A 240 -9.93 -11.02 -2.85
CA CYS A 240 -8.55 -10.66 -2.48
C CYS A 240 -8.46 -9.90 -1.14
N LEU A 241 -8.71 -10.60 -0.03
CA LEU A 241 -8.73 -10.04 1.33
C LEU A 241 -7.38 -10.20 2.06
N GLY A 242 -6.37 -10.66 1.34
CA GLY A 242 -5.06 -11.00 1.89
C GLY A 242 -4.08 -9.84 1.94
N ASP A 243 -2.82 -10.22 2.10
CA ASP A 243 -1.70 -9.28 2.19
C ASP A 243 -1.50 -8.52 0.87
N VAL A 244 -1.13 -7.24 0.98
CA VAL A 244 -0.70 -6.42 -0.16
C VAL A 244 0.81 -6.58 -0.34
N PHE A 245 1.23 -7.11 -1.48
CA PHE A 245 2.64 -7.25 -1.83
C PHE A 245 3.05 -6.18 -2.84
N SER A 246 3.96 -5.31 -2.44
CA SER A 246 4.49 -4.27 -3.33
C SER A 246 5.47 -4.87 -4.34
N LEU A 247 5.28 -4.54 -5.62
CA LEU A 247 6.22 -4.83 -6.71
C LEU A 247 7.14 -3.64 -7.00
N GLY A 248 7.15 -2.66 -6.10
CA GLY A 248 8.02 -1.50 -6.15
C GLY A 248 7.48 -0.36 -7.01
N SER A 249 8.12 0.80 -6.82
CA SER A 249 7.94 1.97 -7.66
C SER A 249 8.70 1.83 -8.98
N ALA A 250 8.59 2.84 -9.85
CA ALA A 250 9.31 2.89 -11.14
C ALA A 250 10.84 2.71 -11.04
N LYS A 251 11.44 3.01 -9.88
CA LYS A 251 12.89 2.89 -9.66
C LYS A 251 13.32 1.64 -8.93
N GLU A 252 12.41 1.01 -8.18
CA GLU A 252 12.74 -0.03 -7.21
C GLU A 252 12.32 -1.42 -7.69
N GLY A 253 11.33 -1.52 -8.60
CA GLY A 253 10.80 -2.81 -9.03
C GLY A 253 11.58 -3.49 -10.16
N GLU A 254 11.33 -4.79 -10.32
CA GLU A 254 11.94 -5.59 -11.38
C GLU A 254 11.29 -5.32 -12.74
N ALA A 255 12.06 -4.80 -13.70
CA ALA A 255 11.55 -4.36 -14.99
C ALA A 255 10.75 -5.43 -15.76
N LYS A 256 11.16 -6.72 -15.69
CA LYS A 256 10.44 -7.82 -16.36
C LYS A 256 9.05 -8.04 -15.77
N VAL A 257 8.96 -8.07 -14.44
CA VAL A 257 7.70 -8.24 -13.70
C VAL A 257 6.77 -7.06 -13.97
N GLN A 258 7.31 -5.83 -13.86
CA GLN A 258 6.54 -4.62 -14.10
C GLN A 258 6.02 -4.56 -15.55
N ALA A 259 6.84 -4.95 -16.54
CA ALA A 259 6.44 -4.93 -17.94
C ALA A 259 5.28 -5.86 -18.25
N ALA A 260 5.34 -7.10 -17.76
CA ALA A 260 4.28 -8.07 -17.96
C ALA A 260 2.94 -7.59 -17.34
N LEU A 261 2.96 -6.99 -16.15
CA LEU A 261 1.74 -6.48 -15.51
C LEU A 261 1.20 -5.23 -16.18
N ILE A 262 2.06 -4.28 -16.57
CA ILE A 262 1.62 -3.05 -17.25
C ILE A 262 0.91 -3.38 -18.56
N GLU A 263 1.45 -4.32 -19.33
CA GLU A 263 0.82 -4.81 -20.56
C GLU A 263 -0.49 -5.52 -20.27
N MET A 264 -0.51 -6.45 -19.32
CA MET A 264 -1.71 -7.23 -19.00
C MET A 264 -2.84 -6.43 -18.35
N LEU A 265 -2.52 -5.38 -17.59
CA LEU A 265 -3.51 -4.46 -17.01
C LEU A 265 -4.01 -3.43 -18.01
N ASP A 266 -3.31 -3.20 -19.12
CA ASP A 266 -3.45 -2.00 -19.95
C ASP A 266 -3.29 -0.72 -19.12
N ALA A 267 -2.15 -0.59 -18.43
CA ALA A 267 -1.90 0.53 -17.53
C ALA A 267 -1.80 1.91 -18.24
N SER A 268 -1.80 1.91 -19.58
CA SER A 268 -1.94 3.11 -20.39
C SER A 268 -3.22 3.89 -20.07
N LEU A 269 -4.27 3.20 -19.60
CA LEU A 269 -5.54 3.79 -19.16
C LEU A 269 -5.39 4.79 -18.01
N ILE A 270 -4.33 4.64 -17.20
CA ILE A 270 -3.98 5.57 -16.12
C ILE A 270 -2.64 6.27 -16.38
N ASP A 271 -2.28 6.45 -17.66
CA ASP A 271 -1.08 7.15 -18.13
C ASP A 271 0.26 6.53 -17.72
N ILE A 272 0.27 5.26 -17.30
CA ILE A 272 1.49 4.51 -17.04
C ILE A 272 2.02 3.92 -18.34
N ALA A 273 3.30 4.14 -18.61
CA ALA A 273 4.00 3.63 -19.79
C ALA A 273 5.47 3.36 -19.50
N PHE A 274 6.18 2.76 -20.46
CA PHE A 274 7.63 2.66 -20.42
C PHE A 274 8.31 3.78 -21.22
N ASN A 275 9.43 4.26 -20.71
CA ASN A 275 10.36 5.04 -21.52
C ASN A 275 11.28 4.12 -22.35
N LYS A 276 12.14 4.72 -23.18
CA LYS A 276 13.08 4.00 -24.05
C LYS A 276 14.07 3.09 -23.31
N ASN A 277 14.24 3.28 -22.01
CA ASN A 277 15.13 2.50 -21.15
C ASN A 277 14.36 1.43 -20.36
N TYR A 278 13.10 1.13 -20.74
CA TYR A 278 12.24 0.17 -20.05
C TYR A 278 11.99 0.52 -18.57
N LEU A 279 12.04 1.80 -18.22
CA LEU A 279 11.63 2.29 -16.90
C LEU A 279 10.19 2.77 -16.94
N MET A 280 9.43 2.39 -15.92
CA MET A 280 8.05 2.84 -15.74
C MET A 280 7.99 4.36 -15.58
N MET A 281 6.98 4.97 -16.17
CA MET A 281 6.69 6.41 -16.13
C MET A 281 5.18 6.60 -15.95
N PRO A 282 4.72 7.62 -15.20
CA PRO A 282 5.51 8.62 -14.48
C PRO A 282 6.34 8.06 -13.31
N GLU A 283 7.29 8.85 -12.82
CA GLU A 283 8.23 8.44 -11.76
C GLU A 283 7.53 7.99 -10.48
N TYR A 284 6.42 8.66 -10.14
CA TYR A 284 5.56 8.30 -9.02
C TYR A 284 4.44 7.38 -9.51
N SER A 285 4.85 6.20 -9.96
CA SER A 285 3.96 5.07 -10.24
C SER A 285 4.46 3.84 -9.49
N SER A 286 3.54 2.97 -9.10
CA SER A 286 3.85 1.70 -8.44
C SER A 286 2.94 0.58 -8.90
N LEU A 287 3.39 -0.64 -8.69
CA LEU A 287 2.61 -1.86 -8.91
C LEU A 287 2.55 -2.66 -7.61
N ALA A 288 1.44 -3.34 -7.39
CA ALA A 288 1.25 -4.22 -6.25
C ALA A 288 0.32 -5.39 -6.60
N LEU A 289 0.36 -6.43 -5.78
CA LEU A 289 -0.57 -7.54 -5.80
C LEU A 289 -1.35 -7.57 -4.49
N VAL A 290 -2.64 -7.86 -4.56
CA VAL A 290 -3.47 -8.13 -3.38
C VAL A 290 -3.82 -9.61 -3.40
N PHE A 291 -3.34 -10.32 -2.38
CA PHE A 291 -3.47 -11.78 -2.30
C PHE A 291 -4.91 -12.19 -1.97
N PRO A 292 -5.30 -13.44 -2.31
CA PRO A 292 -6.60 -13.99 -1.91
C PRO A 292 -6.83 -13.91 -0.38
N ARG A 293 -5.78 -14.18 0.41
CA ARG A 293 -5.72 -14.32 1.88
C ARG A 293 -4.33 -14.02 2.42
#